data_AF-A0A956J5H5-F1
#
_entry.id   AF-A0A956J5H5-F1
#
_cell.length_a   1.000
_cell.length_b   1.000
_cell.length_c   1.000
_cell.angle_alpha   90.00
_cell.angle_beta   90.00
_cell.angle_gamma   90.00
#
_symmetry.space_group_name_H-M   'P 1'
#
loop_
_entity.id
_entity.type
_entity.pdbx_description
1 polymer ?
#
loop_
_entity_poly.entity_id
_entity_poly.type
_entity_poly.pdbx_seq_one_letter_code
_entity_poly.pdbx_strand_id
1 'polypeptide(L)'
;MRIHFLALVLTAVAIGCGETSGDGNGSVSAGGTSGSGGSSGSAGNGGTGGGTSGNGGNGGTSASGGTGNAGSGGSSGSGGTTGGSGGSSTAAECVSAGDCKLFSDCCSCLGVPNGENPGGCDLVCDVDECSRQGIKEPQCIAGRCVAGYECDGRKALCATPSPVCGPGEVAEIEGGCWSGDCVPAIECVGVTSCADCVGENVACATYDTQLGPEYHCVEIPDGCNGFATCECLGPTVCVQGFNACQDFSGIKGLACSCPAC
;
A
#
# COMPACT_ATOMS: atom_id res chain seq x y z
N MET A 1 36.94 -31.24 23.23
CA MET A 1 35.81 -30.30 23.05
C MET A 1 35.12 -30.14 24.40
N ARG A 2 35.28 -28.97 25.04
CA ARG A 2 34.70 -28.67 26.36
C ARG A 2 33.36 -27.96 26.15
N ILE A 3 32.28 -28.62 26.52
CA ILE A 3 30.91 -28.09 26.51
C ILE A 3 30.77 -27.17 27.72
N HIS A 4 30.61 -25.86 27.51
CA HIS A 4 30.23 -24.92 28.55
C HIS A 4 28.70 -24.91 28.66
N PHE A 5 28.21 -25.47 29.77
CA PHE A 5 26.83 -25.29 30.22
C PHE A 5 26.68 -23.84 30.73
N LEU A 6 26.00 -23.00 29.95
CA LEU A 6 25.60 -21.67 30.40
C LEU A 6 24.28 -21.83 31.19
N ALA A 7 24.35 -21.62 32.49
CA ALA A 7 23.19 -21.64 33.38
C ALA A 7 22.34 -20.39 33.14
N LEU A 8 21.14 -20.59 32.60
CA LEU A 8 20.11 -19.56 32.46
C LEU A 8 19.51 -19.25 33.84
N VAL A 9 19.83 -18.10 34.41
CA VAL A 9 19.24 -17.60 35.65
C VAL A 9 17.88 -16.98 35.32
N LEU A 10 16.81 -17.71 35.60
CA LEU A 10 15.43 -17.22 35.50
C LEU A 10 15.17 -16.23 36.66
N THR A 11 15.06 -14.94 36.37
CA THR A 11 14.63 -13.93 37.34
C THR A 11 13.14 -13.65 37.15
N ALA A 12 12.32 -14.12 38.09
CA ALA A 12 10.89 -13.84 38.14
C ALA A 12 10.67 -12.41 38.65
N VAL A 13 10.21 -11.51 37.77
CA VAL A 13 9.73 -10.17 38.17
C VAL A 13 8.22 -10.25 38.32
N ALA A 14 7.73 -10.11 39.56
CA ALA A 14 6.33 -9.95 39.87
C ALA A 14 5.91 -8.49 39.59
N ILE A 15 5.08 -8.28 38.56
CA ILE A 15 4.45 -6.98 38.29
C ILE A 15 3.11 -6.95 39.02
N GLY A 16 3.01 -6.09 40.02
CA GLY A 16 1.79 -5.86 40.80
C GLY A 16 0.75 -5.07 40.01
N CYS A 17 -0.50 -5.52 40.09
CA CYS A 17 -1.66 -4.80 39.59
C CYS A 17 -2.00 -3.64 40.54
N GLY A 18 -1.86 -2.41 40.06
CA GLY A 18 -2.41 -1.22 40.70
C GLY A 18 -3.72 -0.84 40.02
N GLU A 19 -4.84 -1.04 40.71
CA GLU A 19 -6.16 -0.54 40.31
C GLU A 19 -6.25 0.95 40.65
N THR A 20 -6.47 1.81 39.65
CA THR A 20 -6.90 3.21 39.86
C THR A 20 -8.25 3.41 39.20
N SER A 21 -9.30 3.26 40.00
CA SER A 21 -10.66 3.70 39.68
C SER A 21 -10.71 5.24 39.74
N GLY A 22 -10.91 5.87 38.58
CA GLY A 22 -11.10 7.31 38.46
C GLY A 22 -12.37 7.62 37.69
N ASP A 23 -13.46 7.85 38.43
CA ASP A 23 -14.72 8.39 37.91
C ASP A 23 -14.54 9.85 37.46
N GLY A 24 -14.68 10.09 36.16
CA GLY A 24 -14.58 11.42 35.54
C GLY A 24 -15.85 11.77 34.78
N ASN A 25 -16.88 12.20 35.50
CA ASN A 25 -18.13 12.74 34.96
C ASN A 25 -17.89 14.13 34.34
N GLY A 26 -17.81 14.21 33.00
CA GLY A 26 -17.60 15.45 32.24
C GLY A 26 -18.70 15.67 31.21
N SER A 27 -19.78 16.33 31.63
CA SER A 27 -20.84 16.85 30.76
C SER A 27 -20.36 18.12 30.05
N VAL A 28 -20.46 18.19 28.71
CA VAL A 28 -20.56 19.48 27.99
C VAL A 28 -21.21 19.33 26.61
N SER A 29 -22.36 19.99 26.51
CA SER A 29 -22.80 20.89 25.44
C SER A 29 -23.12 20.35 24.03
N ALA A 30 -24.43 20.24 23.81
CA ALA A 30 -25.10 20.35 22.53
C ALA A 30 -24.94 21.76 21.91
N GLY A 31 -24.79 21.83 20.58
CA GLY A 31 -24.98 23.07 19.81
C GLY A 31 -24.54 22.94 18.35
N GLY A 32 -25.45 23.25 17.40
CA GLY A 32 -25.14 23.52 15.99
C GLY A 32 -25.93 22.68 14.98
N THR A 33 -27.23 22.93 14.80
CA THR A 33 -27.85 23.60 13.63
C THR A 33 -27.61 22.94 12.25
N SER A 34 -28.63 22.18 11.83
CA SER A 34 -29.33 22.23 10.53
C SER A 34 -28.67 23.00 9.38
N GLY A 35 -28.14 22.26 8.40
CA GLY A 35 -27.97 22.72 7.02
C GLY A 35 -28.85 21.87 6.09
N SER A 36 -29.94 22.45 5.59
CA SER A 36 -30.76 21.89 4.51
C SER A 36 -30.47 22.67 3.24
N GLY A 37 -30.04 22.01 2.17
CA GLY A 37 -29.92 22.65 0.86
C GLY A 37 -29.29 21.75 -0.19
N GLY A 38 -30.05 21.41 -1.23
CA GLY A 38 -29.54 20.75 -2.43
C GLY A 38 -30.53 19.80 -3.09
N SER A 39 -31.55 20.35 -3.73
CA SER A 39 -32.52 19.59 -4.53
C SER A 39 -31.90 19.05 -5.83
N SER A 40 -32.21 17.78 -6.12
CA SER A 40 -32.48 17.18 -7.44
C SER A 40 -31.67 17.65 -8.67
N GLY A 41 -30.72 16.82 -9.08
CA GLY A 41 -30.30 16.70 -10.48
C GLY A 41 -30.71 15.32 -11.01
N SER A 42 -31.79 15.25 -11.79
CA SER A 42 -32.19 14.05 -12.53
C SER A 42 -31.21 13.82 -13.69
N ALA A 43 -30.38 12.77 -13.62
CA ALA A 43 -29.66 12.27 -14.78
C ALA A 43 -30.58 11.34 -15.58
N GLY A 44 -30.69 11.60 -16.88
CA GLY A 44 -31.68 11.01 -17.78
C GLY A 44 -31.46 9.53 -18.07
N ASN A 45 -32.57 8.85 -18.33
CA ASN A 45 -32.61 7.55 -18.99
C ASN A 45 -32.22 7.72 -20.48
N GLY A 46 -31.21 6.98 -20.91
CA GLY A 46 -30.90 6.72 -22.32
C GLY A 46 -29.63 5.86 -22.40
N GLY A 47 -29.54 4.77 -23.12
CA GLY A 47 -30.48 4.01 -23.93
C GLY A 47 -29.82 2.67 -24.20
N THR A 48 -30.63 1.62 -24.36
CA THR A 48 -30.18 0.31 -24.83
C THR A 48 -29.77 0.41 -26.29
N GLY A 49 -28.50 0.15 -26.60
CA GLY A 49 -28.02 0.06 -27.98
C GLY A 49 -26.61 -0.50 -28.05
N GLY A 50 -26.49 -1.76 -28.50
CA GLY A 50 -25.21 -2.38 -28.82
C GLY A 50 -24.53 -1.72 -30.01
N GLY A 51 -23.20 -1.76 -30.04
CA GLY A 51 -22.41 -1.25 -31.15
C GLY A 51 -20.92 -1.18 -30.83
N THR A 52 -20.20 -2.14 -31.39
CA THR A 52 -18.78 -2.19 -31.76
C THR A 52 -17.97 -0.87 -31.74
N SER A 53 -16.76 -0.97 -31.16
CA SER A 53 -15.50 -0.31 -31.55
C SER A 53 -15.58 1.01 -32.32
N GLY A 54 -15.20 2.12 -31.65
CA GLY A 54 -14.97 3.41 -32.26
C GLY A 54 -13.77 4.14 -31.65
N ASN A 55 -12.75 4.38 -32.47
CA ASN A 55 -11.68 5.35 -32.21
C ASN A 55 -12.24 6.79 -32.16
N GLY A 56 -11.63 7.63 -31.32
CA GLY A 56 -11.40 9.06 -31.53
C GLY A 56 -12.61 9.97 -31.76
N GLY A 57 -12.92 10.82 -30.78
CA GLY A 57 -13.83 11.95 -30.94
C GLY A 57 -13.36 13.18 -30.19
N ASN A 58 -12.61 14.06 -30.88
CA ASN A 58 -12.56 15.48 -30.53
C ASN A 58 -13.82 16.17 -31.06
N GLY A 59 -14.41 17.09 -30.29
CA GLY A 59 -15.29 18.13 -30.82
C GLY A 59 -16.57 18.37 -30.03
N GLY A 60 -16.63 19.52 -29.35
CA GLY A 60 -17.85 20.07 -28.76
C GLY A 60 -17.67 21.54 -28.39
N THR A 61 -17.65 22.42 -29.39
CA THR A 61 -17.75 23.87 -29.23
C THR A 61 -19.22 24.32 -29.26
N SER A 62 -19.48 25.42 -28.54
CA SER A 62 -20.57 26.41 -28.70
C SER A 62 -21.67 26.39 -27.64
N ALA A 63 -21.53 27.27 -26.64
CA ALA A 63 -22.62 28.10 -26.14
C ALA A 63 -22.11 29.54 -26.04
N SER A 64 -22.75 30.44 -26.81
CA SER A 64 -22.49 31.88 -26.83
C SER A 64 -23.34 32.58 -25.78
N GLY A 65 -22.76 33.53 -25.05
CA GLY A 65 -23.51 34.56 -24.33
C GLY A 65 -22.86 35.03 -23.03
N GLY A 66 -22.11 36.13 -23.09
CA GLY A 66 -21.61 36.83 -21.91
C GLY A 66 -20.44 37.75 -22.19
N THR A 67 -20.73 39.01 -22.56
CA THR A 67 -19.76 40.11 -22.60
C THR A 67 -19.29 40.45 -21.18
N GLY A 68 -18.00 40.27 -20.90
CA GLY A 68 -17.40 40.76 -19.65
C GLY A 68 -15.94 40.37 -19.46
N ASN A 69 -15.06 41.36 -19.63
CA ASN A 69 -13.66 41.45 -19.19
C ASN A 69 -12.60 40.50 -19.77
N ALA A 70 -11.60 41.12 -20.40
CA ALA A 70 -10.31 40.54 -20.71
C ALA A 70 -9.57 40.15 -19.42
N GLY A 71 -9.50 38.86 -19.15
CA GLY A 71 -8.61 38.23 -18.18
C GLY A 71 -7.64 37.31 -18.93
N SER A 72 -6.36 37.48 -18.64
CA SER A 72 -5.23 36.78 -19.24
C SER A 72 -5.38 35.26 -19.24
N GLY A 73 -4.93 34.63 -20.33
CA GLY A 73 -5.08 33.20 -20.61
C GLY A 73 -4.52 32.30 -19.50
N GLY A 74 -5.39 31.45 -18.98
CA GLY A 74 -5.02 30.26 -18.21
C GLY A 74 -4.82 29.09 -19.16
N SER A 75 -3.65 28.47 -19.07
CA SER A 75 -3.26 27.29 -19.84
C SER A 75 -4.27 26.16 -19.68
N SER A 76 -4.63 25.56 -20.81
CA SER A 76 -5.43 24.34 -20.90
C SER A 76 -4.83 23.26 -20.01
N GLY A 77 -5.55 22.88 -18.96
CA GLY A 77 -5.22 21.71 -18.14
C GLY A 77 -5.41 20.46 -18.97
N SER A 78 -4.31 19.78 -19.28
CA SER A 78 -4.32 18.43 -19.82
C SER A 78 -4.82 17.48 -18.73
N GLY A 79 -6.12 17.16 -18.77
CA GLY A 79 -6.69 16.04 -18.03
C GLY A 79 -6.12 14.74 -18.60
N GLY A 80 -4.92 14.36 -18.15
CA GLY A 80 -4.31 13.08 -18.44
C GLY A 80 -5.02 12.00 -17.63
N THR A 81 -6.13 11.47 -18.14
CA THR A 81 -6.59 10.16 -17.72
C THR A 81 -5.61 9.14 -18.26
N THR A 82 -4.58 8.79 -17.47
CA THR A 82 -3.80 7.58 -17.65
C THR A 82 -4.70 6.38 -17.35
N GLY A 83 -5.60 6.10 -18.29
CA GLY A 83 -6.30 4.83 -18.36
C GLY A 83 -5.29 3.77 -18.77
N GLY A 84 -4.53 3.27 -17.81
CA GLY A 84 -3.75 2.06 -17.94
C GLY A 84 -4.68 0.93 -18.35
N SER A 85 -4.77 0.68 -19.65
CA SER A 85 -5.47 -0.46 -20.23
C SER A 85 -4.60 -1.70 -20.02
N GLY A 86 -4.42 -2.11 -18.78
CA GLY A 86 -3.79 -3.36 -18.40
C GLY A 86 -4.88 -4.27 -17.89
N GLY A 87 -5.32 -5.24 -18.70
CA GLY A 87 -6.18 -6.30 -18.19
C GLY A 87 -5.49 -6.91 -16.98
N SER A 88 -6.07 -6.71 -15.81
CA SER A 88 -5.59 -7.19 -14.51
C SER A 88 -5.33 -8.69 -14.64
N SER A 89 -4.09 -9.05 -14.97
CA SER A 89 -3.72 -10.44 -15.13
C SER A 89 -3.73 -11.04 -13.75
N THR A 90 -4.47 -12.13 -13.57
CA THR A 90 -4.50 -12.92 -12.33
C THR A 90 -3.19 -13.67 -12.08
N ALA A 91 -2.09 -13.22 -12.68
CA ALA A 91 -0.75 -13.78 -12.53
C ALA A 91 0.06 -12.86 -11.61
N ALA A 92 0.99 -13.45 -10.86
CA ALA A 92 1.97 -12.70 -10.10
C ALA A 92 2.70 -11.71 -11.04
N GLU A 93 2.95 -10.50 -10.54
CA GLU A 93 3.71 -9.47 -11.26
C GLU A 93 5.14 -9.92 -11.54
N CYS A 94 5.70 -10.72 -10.61
CA CYS A 94 7.05 -11.20 -10.67
C CYS A 94 7.18 -12.63 -10.12
N VAL A 95 8.20 -13.35 -10.58
CA VAL A 95 8.65 -14.61 -9.99
C VAL A 95 10.02 -14.43 -9.34
N SER A 96 10.81 -13.49 -9.88
CA SER A 96 12.15 -13.13 -9.43
C SER A 96 12.35 -11.61 -9.49
N ALA A 97 13.37 -11.10 -8.81
CA ALA A 97 13.71 -9.66 -8.86
C ALA A 97 14.02 -9.17 -10.28
N GLY A 98 14.43 -10.06 -11.20
CA GLY A 98 14.69 -9.71 -12.60
C GLY A 98 13.43 -9.37 -13.41
N ASP A 99 12.25 -9.70 -12.90
CA ASP A 99 10.96 -9.34 -13.50
C ASP A 99 10.52 -7.91 -13.12
N CYS A 100 11.23 -7.30 -12.16
CA CYS A 100 10.98 -5.98 -11.62
C CYS A 100 12.03 -4.97 -12.09
N LYS A 101 11.65 -3.69 -12.06
CA LYS A 101 12.56 -2.54 -12.16
C LYS A 101 12.21 -1.52 -11.09
N LEU A 102 13.17 -0.70 -10.71
CA LEU A 102 12.87 0.50 -9.93
C LEU A 102 12.34 1.58 -10.86
N PHE A 103 11.19 2.12 -10.51
CA PHE A 103 10.76 3.42 -10.99
C PHE A 103 11.27 4.47 -9.98
N SER A 104 12.17 5.32 -10.44
CA SER A 104 12.73 6.40 -9.64
C SER A 104 12.52 7.71 -10.36
N ASP A 105 11.77 8.61 -9.74
CA ASP A 105 11.66 9.99 -10.15
C ASP A 105 12.00 10.92 -8.98
N CYS A 106 11.64 12.19 -9.07
CA CYS A 106 11.96 13.16 -8.03
C CYS A 106 11.05 13.06 -6.80
N CYS A 107 10.01 12.24 -6.85
CA CYS A 107 8.94 12.22 -5.84
C CYS A 107 8.72 10.84 -5.25
N SER A 108 9.14 9.79 -5.94
CA SER A 108 8.79 8.41 -5.63
C SER A 108 9.90 7.46 -6.04
N CYS A 109 10.08 6.45 -5.19
CA CYS A 109 10.88 5.26 -5.47
C CYS A 109 9.99 4.05 -5.29
N LEU A 110 9.63 3.40 -6.40
CA LEU A 110 8.67 2.31 -6.44
C LEU A 110 9.28 1.09 -7.12
N GLY A 111 8.97 -0.11 -6.64
CA GLY A 111 9.19 -1.33 -7.40
C GLY A 111 8.04 -1.54 -8.37
N VAL A 112 8.32 -1.63 -9.66
CA VAL A 112 7.27 -1.87 -10.68
C VAL A 112 7.64 -3.02 -11.61
N PRO A 113 6.64 -3.70 -12.21
CA PRO A 113 6.89 -4.71 -13.23
C PRO A 113 7.67 -4.15 -14.42
N ASN A 114 8.44 -5.02 -15.08
CA ASN A 114 9.13 -4.66 -16.31
C ASN A 114 8.15 -4.19 -17.40
N GLY A 115 8.45 -3.03 -17.99
CA GLY A 115 7.60 -2.42 -19.03
C GLY A 115 6.52 -1.48 -18.50
N GLU A 116 6.23 -1.48 -17.20
CA GLU A 116 5.27 -0.56 -16.59
C GLU A 116 5.90 0.82 -16.35
N ASN A 117 5.08 1.88 -16.38
CA ASN A 117 5.53 3.24 -16.07
C ASN A 117 4.41 3.96 -15.30
N PRO A 118 4.52 4.12 -13.96
CA PRO A 118 3.45 4.65 -13.11
C PRO A 118 3.14 6.15 -13.34
N GLY A 119 3.87 6.82 -14.24
CA GLY A 119 3.76 8.25 -14.47
C GLY A 119 4.67 8.99 -13.48
N GLY A 120 5.46 9.92 -14.01
CA GLY A 120 6.38 10.70 -13.18
C GLY A 120 5.75 11.99 -12.67
N CYS A 121 6.36 12.56 -11.64
CA CYS A 121 6.05 13.91 -11.21
C CYS A 121 6.78 14.96 -12.06
N ASP A 122 6.17 16.14 -12.22
CA ASP A 122 6.71 17.26 -13.02
C ASP A 122 7.86 18.02 -12.31
N LEU A 123 8.41 17.47 -11.23
CA LEU A 123 9.53 18.09 -10.51
C LEU A 123 10.86 17.69 -11.14
N VAL A 124 11.82 18.62 -11.08
CA VAL A 124 13.21 18.39 -11.49
C VAL A 124 14.07 18.41 -10.23
N CYS A 125 14.76 17.31 -9.97
CA CYS A 125 15.64 17.08 -8.84
C CYS A 125 17.06 16.80 -9.34
N ASP A 126 18.06 17.12 -8.52
CA ASP A 126 19.47 16.84 -8.83
C ASP A 126 19.81 15.35 -8.66
N VAL A 127 19.04 14.63 -7.83
CA VAL A 127 19.19 13.21 -7.54
C VAL A 127 17.79 12.61 -7.45
N ASP A 128 17.59 11.45 -8.08
CA ASP A 128 16.33 10.70 -8.03
C ASP A 128 16.10 10.08 -6.64
N GLU A 129 14.84 9.80 -6.32
CA GLU A 129 14.43 9.40 -4.98
C GLU A 129 15.03 8.05 -4.55
N CYS A 130 15.07 7.03 -5.43
CA CYS A 130 15.70 5.76 -5.10
C CYS A 130 17.20 5.91 -4.80
N SER A 131 17.93 6.71 -5.60
CA SER A 131 19.33 7.01 -5.36
C SER A 131 19.54 7.73 -4.03
N ARG A 132 18.64 8.66 -3.67
CA ARG A 132 18.67 9.38 -2.39
C ARG A 132 18.49 8.42 -1.21
N GLN A 133 17.59 7.44 -1.34
CA GLN A 133 17.31 6.42 -0.34
C GLN A 133 18.32 5.25 -0.36
N GLY A 134 19.29 5.27 -1.27
CA GLY A 134 20.30 4.21 -1.39
C GLY A 134 19.75 2.87 -1.90
N ILE A 135 18.54 2.85 -2.45
CA ILE A 135 17.91 1.66 -3.02
C ILE A 135 18.46 1.42 -4.42
N LYS A 136 19.04 0.23 -4.61
CA LYS A 136 19.76 -0.11 -5.84
C LYS A 136 19.01 -1.07 -6.74
N GLU A 137 18.22 -1.96 -6.15
CA GLU A 137 17.56 -3.04 -6.87
C GLU A 137 16.16 -3.25 -6.28
N PRO A 138 15.13 -3.49 -7.13
CA PRO A 138 13.81 -3.85 -6.66
C PRO A 138 13.83 -5.30 -6.16
N GLN A 139 12.78 -5.69 -5.43
CA GLN A 139 12.61 -7.07 -4.99
C GLN A 139 11.29 -7.64 -5.46
N CYS A 140 11.28 -8.96 -5.68
CA CYS A 140 10.05 -9.70 -5.93
C CYS A 140 9.61 -10.37 -4.63
N ILE A 141 8.66 -9.74 -3.94
CA ILE A 141 8.18 -10.16 -2.63
C ILE A 141 6.72 -10.52 -2.79
N ALA A 142 6.31 -11.70 -2.33
CA ALA A 142 4.92 -12.14 -2.41
C ALA A 142 4.28 -12.01 -3.81
N GLY A 143 5.08 -12.26 -4.86
CA GLY A 143 4.64 -12.18 -6.26
C GLY A 143 4.41 -10.76 -6.78
N ARG A 144 4.87 -9.74 -6.06
CA ARG A 144 4.81 -8.32 -6.45
C ARG A 144 6.16 -7.64 -6.45
N CYS A 145 6.30 -6.65 -7.30
CA CYS A 145 7.48 -5.80 -7.32
C CYS A 145 7.39 -4.76 -6.20
N VAL A 146 8.46 -4.64 -5.41
CA VAL A 146 8.57 -3.65 -4.34
C VAL A 146 9.92 -2.95 -4.41
N ALA A 147 9.99 -1.69 -3.99
CA ALA A 147 11.24 -0.94 -3.91
C ALA A 147 12.24 -1.62 -2.96
N GLY A 148 11.73 -2.27 -1.91
CA GLY A 148 12.53 -3.08 -1.01
C GLY A 148 12.94 -2.37 0.28
N TYR A 149 12.06 -1.50 0.79
CA TYR A 149 12.27 -0.86 2.09
C TYR A 149 12.20 -1.88 3.23
N GLU A 150 13.08 -1.74 4.23
CA GLU A 150 12.96 -2.52 5.46
C GLU A 150 12.02 -1.81 6.43
N CYS A 151 10.89 -2.43 6.75
CA CYS A 151 9.84 -1.81 7.58
C CYS A 151 9.40 -2.71 8.74
N ASP A 152 10.02 -3.89 8.90
CA ASP A 152 9.73 -4.77 10.02
C ASP A 152 10.37 -4.24 11.29
N GLY A 153 9.56 -3.59 12.14
CA GLY A 153 9.99 -2.99 13.39
C GLY A 153 10.64 -3.97 14.37
N ARG A 154 10.47 -5.28 14.19
CA ARG A 154 11.18 -6.32 14.96
C ARG A 154 12.69 -6.32 14.66
N LYS A 155 13.11 -5.77 13.52
CA LYS A 155 14.52 -5.65 13.10
C LYS A 155 15.15 -4.32 13.49
N ALA A 156 14.37 -3.34 13.94
CA ALA A 156 14.91 -2.06 14.42
C ALA A 156 15.61 -2.27 15.77
N LEU A 157 16.84 -1.78 15.88
CA LEU A 157 17.67 -1.87 17.09
C LEU A 157 17.81 -0.54 17.83
N CYS A 158 17.00 0.46 17.49
CA CYS A 158 17.11 1.79 18.07
C CYS A 158 16.63 1.88 19.51
N ALA A 159 17.25 2.81 20.25
CA ALA A 159 16.71 3.30 21.51
C ALA A 159 15.60 4.34 21.30
N THR A 160 15.54 4.99 20.13
CA THR A 160 14.50 5.96 19.79
C THR A 160 13.19 5.26 19.41
N PRO A 161 12.03 5.85 19.79
CA PRO A 161 10.74 5.33 19.38
C PRO A 161 10.58 5.46 17.86
N SER A 162 9.76 4.57 17.29
CA SER A 162 9.37 4.62 15.87
C SER A 162 8.65 5.93 15.55
N PRO A 163 8.89 6.56 14.38
CA PRO A 163 8.12 7.71 13.93
C PRO A 163 6.64 7.33 13.73
N VAL A 164 5.75 8.31 13.91
CA VAL A 164 4.31 8.14 13.68
C VAL A 164 4.01 8.40 12.22
N CYS A 165 3.63 7.35 11.48
CA CYS A 165 3.31 7.43 10.06
C CYS A 165 1.80 7.59 9.80
N GLY A 166 1.47 8.11 8.61
CA GLY A 166 0.08 8.25 8.17
C GLY A 166 -0.58 6.90 7.88
N PRO A 167 -1.91 6.87 7.65
CA PRO A 167 -2.61 5.66 7.24
C PRO A 167 -2.01 5.08 5.94
N GLY A 168 -1.64 3.79 5.98
CA GLY A 168 -1.05 3.08 4.84
C GLY A 168 0.47 3.24 4.70
N GLU A 169 1.09 4.00 5.61
CA GLU A 169 2.53 4.19 5.68
C GLU A 169 3.11 3.57 6.94
N VAL A 170 4.37 3.16 6.86
CA VAL A 170 5.13 2.57 7.95
C VAL A 170 6.50 3.21 8.06
N ALA A 171 7.08 3.14 9.26
CA ALA A 171 8.41 3.66 9.52
C ALA A 171 9.46 2.81 8.80
N GLU A 172 10.34 3.46 8.05
CA GLU A 172 11.46 2.82 7.40
C GLU A 172 12.63 2.61 8.38
N ILE A 173 13.34 1.50 8.17
CA ILE A 173 14.57 1.14 8.88
C ILE A 173 15.75 1.26 7.90
N GLU A 174 16.68 2.16 8.21
CA GLU A 174 17.96 2.29 7.53
C GLU A 174 19.12 2.00 8.51
N GLY A 175 20.06 1.15 8.10
CA GLY A 175 21.23 0.82 8.94
C GLY A 175 20.89 0.12 10.27
N GLY A 176 19.73 -0.55 10.33
CA GLY A 176 19.22 -1.21 11.55
C GLY A 176 18.53 -0.26 12.52
N CYS A 177 18.28 0.98 12.10
CA CYS A 177 17.58 1.98 12.89
C CYS A 177 16.51 2.74 12.09
N TRP A 178 15.55 3.40 12.75
CA TRP A 178 14.56 4.23 12.08
C TRP A 178 15.24 5.35 11.28
N SER A 179 14.95 5.45 9.98
CA SER A 179 15.45 6.56 9.14
C SER A 179 14.82 7.90 9.56
N GLY A 180 13.61 7.83 10.13
CA GLY A 180 12.76 8.98 10.43
C GLY A 180 11.74 9.25 9.33
N ASP A 181 11.87 8.58 8.19
CA ASP A 181 10.94 8.66 7.07
C ASP A 181 9.81 7.61 7.21
N CYS A 182 8.70 7.91 6.55
CA CYS A 182 7.55 7.03 6.41
C CYS A 182 7.42 6.66 4.93
N VAL A 183 7.27 5.38 4.67
CA VAL A 183 7.15 4.83 3.31
C VAL A 183 5.84 4.07 3.17
N PRO A 184 5.27 3.95 1.96
CA PRO A 184 4.09 3.13 1.73
C PRO A 184 4.35 1.70 2.18
N ALA A 185 3.45 1.12 2.99
CA ALA A 185 3.59 -0.25 3.48
C ALA A 185 3.69 -1.29 2.35
N ILE A 186 3.15 -0.95 1.19
CA ILE A 186 3.22 -1.77 -0.02
C ILE A 186 4.61 -1.75 -0.69
N GLU A 187 5.52 -0.84 -0.36
CA GLU A 187 6.88 -0.85 -0.93
C GLU A 187 7.91 -1.56 -0.03
N CYS A 188 7.45 -2.05 1.11
CA CYS A 188 8.26 -2.75 2.10
C CYS A 188 8.51 -4.21 1.72
N VAL A 189 9.70 -4.71 2.06
CA VAL A 189 10.03 -6.15 2.00
C VAL A 189 9.14 -6.94 2.96
N GLY A 190 8.77 -6.35 4.09
CA GLY A 190 7.84 -6.90 5.05
C GLY A 190 7.49 -5.86 6.11
N VAL A 191 6.39 -6.08 6.81
CA VAL A 191 5.90 -5.21 7.89
C VAL A 191 5.86 -5.98 9.21
N THR A 192 5.66 -5.24 10.30
CA THR A 192 5.62 -5.83 11.65
C THR A 192 4.37 -6.69 11.85
N SER A 193 3.24 -6.26 11.29
CA SER A 193 1.96 -6.93 11.44
C SER A 193 0.98 -6.62 10.30
N CYS A 194 -0.06 -7.43 10.15
CA CYS A 194 -1.15 -7.13 9.22
C CYS A 194 -1.92 -5.84 9.51
N ALA A 195 -1.80 -5.27 10.72
CA ALA A 195 -2.45 -3.99 11.05
C ALA A 195 -1.82 -2.81 10.29
N ASP A 196 -0.59 -2.99 9.80
CA ASP A 196 0.14 -1.99 9.04
C ASP A 196 -0.34 -1.91 7.57
N CYS A 197 -1.04 -2.94 7.09
CA CYS A 197 -1.59 -3.03 5.73
C CYS A 197 -2.93 -2.29 5.61
N VAL A 198 -2.88 -0.96 5.70
CA VAL A 198 -4.06 -0.10 5.66
C VAL A 198 -4.29 0.45 4.26
N GLY A 199 -5.49 0.24 3.72
CA GLY A 199 -5.92 0.80 2.44
C GLY A 199 -7.19 0.14 1.93
N GLU A 200 -7.94 0.83 1.05
CA GLU A 200 -9.17 0.27 0.48
C GLU A 200 -8.90 -0.98 -0.34
N ASN A 201 -7.80 -0.99 -1.11
CA ASN A 201 -7.38 -2.09 -1.97
C ASN A 201 -6.07 -2.74 -1.51
N VAL A 202 -5.81 -2.76 -0.20
CA VAL A 202 -4.61 -3.41 0.35
C VAL A 202 -5.02 -4.61 1.19
N ALA A 203 -4.34 -5.74 1.00
CA ALA A 203 -4.49 -6.95 1.79
C ALA A 203 -3.19 -7.27 2.54
N CYS A 204 -3.30 -8.02 3.63
CA CYS A 204 -2.15 -8.64 4.27
C CYS A 204 -1.96 -10.08 3.76
N ALA A 205 -0.74 -10.41 3.35
CA ALA A 205 -0.29 -11.76 3.08
C ALA A 205 0.65 -12.21 4.19
N THR A 206 0.28 -13.26 4.92
CA THR A 206 1.13 -13.84 5.97
C THR A 206 1.85 -15.07 5.46
N TYR A 207 3.16 -15.16 5.64
CA TYR A 207 3.95 -16.32 5.25
C TYR A 207 4.38 -17.05 6.51
N ASP A 208 3.89 -18.27 6.68
CA ASP A 208 4.23 -19.11 7.83
C ASP A 208 5.60 -19.76 7.61
N THR A 209 6.66 -19.07 8.03
CA THR A 209 8.03 -19.58 7.96
C THR A 209 8.40 -20.36 9.22
N GLN A 210 9.47 -21.16 9.18
CA GLN A 210 10.00 -21.85 10.36
C GLN A 210 10.46 -20.90 11.48
N LEU A 211 10.82 -19.65 11.14
CA LEU A 211 11.25 -18.65 12.10
C LEU A 211 10.07 -17.82 12.67
N GLY A 212 8.86 -18.06 12.18
CA GLY A 212 7.65 -17.34 12.52
C GLY A 212 7.00 -16.67 11.31
N PRO A 213 5.85 -16.02 11.52
CA PRO A 213 5.14 -15.36 10.44
C PRO A 213 5.88 -14.11 9.96
N GLU A 214 5.99 -14.00 8.64
CA GLU A 214 6.34 -12.78 7.91
C GLU A 214 5.05 -12.17 7.33
N TYR A 215 4.97 -10.83 7.31
CA TYR A 215 3.78 -10.12 6.86
C TYR A 215 4.15 -9.21 5.70
N HIS A 216 3.40 -9.29 4.62
CA HIS A 216 3.57 -8.44 3.45
C HIS A 216 2.25 -7.77 3.13
N CYS A 217 2.27 -6.46 2.95
CA CYS A 217 1.12 -5.77 2.38
C CYS A 217 1.13 -5.99 0.88
N VAL A 218 -0.02 -6.25 0.27
CA VAL A 218 -0.16 -6.48 -1.17
C VAL A 218 -1.36 -5.72 -1.69
N GLU A 219 -1.27 -5.17 -2.89
CA GLU A 219 -2.44 -4.57 -3.54
C GLU A 219 -3.39 -5.67 -4.02
N ILE A 220 -4.68 -5.40 -3.89
CA ILE A 220 -5.75 -6.29 -4.35
C ILE A 220 -6.06 -5.89 -5.79
N PRO A 221 -5.86 -6.80 -6.76
CA PRO A 221 -6.18 -6.50 -8.14
C PRO A 221 -7.66 -6.11 -8.30
N ASP A 222 -7.96 -5.17 -9.19
CA ASP A 222 -9.35 -4.72 -9.46
C ASP A 222 -10.29 -5.90 -9.80
N GLY A 223 -9.76 -6.93 -10.48
CA GLY A 223 -10.50 -8.15 -10.80
C GLY A 223 -11.02 -8.93 -9.59
N CYS A 224 -10.43 -8.71 -8.41
CA CYS A 224 -10.84 -9.30 -7.16
C CYS A 224 -11.94 -8.51 -6.44
N ASN A 225 -12.38 -7.37 -6.98
CA ASN A 225 -13.46 -6.55 -6.41
C ASN A 225 -13.24 -6.22 -4.91
N GLY A 226 -11.98 -6.00 -4.53
CA GLY A 226 -11.59 -5.76 -3.15
C GLY A 226 -11.63 -6.99 -2.24
N PHE A 227 -11.83 -8.22 -2.73
CA PHE A 227 -11.77 -9.44 -1.92
C PHE A 227 -10.36 -10.04 -1.90
N ALA A 228 -9.82 -10.22 -0.71
CA ALA A 228 -8.48 -10.79 -0.50
C ALA A 228 -8.53 -12.31 -0.23
N THR A 229 -9.22 -13.07 -1.09
CA THR A 229 -9.39 -14.52 -0.89
C THR A 229 -8.29 -15.34 -1.54
N CYS A 230 -8.08 -16.56 -1.07
CA CYS A 230 -7.22 -17.55 -1.69
C CYS A 230 -7.61 -17.89 -3.13
N GLU A 231 -8.88 -17.80 -3.48
CA GLU A 231 -9.32 -17.99 -4.86
C GLU A 231 -8.81 -16.87 -5.77
N CYS A 232 -8.76 -15.63 -5.26
CA CYS A 232 -8.41 -14.47 -6.08
C CYS A 232 -6.94 -14.07 -5.98
N LEU A 233 -6.42 -13.84 -4.77
CA LEU A 233 -5.03 -13.44 -4.51
C LEU A 233 -4.11 -14.65 -4.35
N GLY A 234 -4.60 -15.80 -3.91
CA GLY A 234 -3.76 -16.97 -3.62
C GLY A 234 -2.80 -17.34 -4.77
N PRO A 235 -3.25 -17.39 -6.04
CA PRO A 235 -2.37 -17.74 -7.16
C PRO A 235 -1.24 -16.74 -7.44
N THR A 236 -1.41 -15.47 -7.06
CA THR A 236 -0.41 -14.41 -7.30
C THR A 236 0.49 -14.20 -6.09
N VAL A 237 -0.07 -14.32 -4.89
CA VAL A 237 0.61 -14.06 -3.63
C VAL A 237 1.31 -15.32 -3.11
N CYS A 238 0.61 -16.44 -2.97
CA CYS A 238 1.15 -17.67 -2.37
C CYS A 238 2.09 -18.44 -3.32
N VAL A 239 3.26 -17.85 -3.58
CA VAL A 239 4.30 -18.31 -4.50
C VAL A 239 5.58 -18.76 -3.78
N GLN A 240 6.62 -19.13 -4.54
CA GLN A 240 7.96 -19.46 -4.03
C GLN A 240 8.00 -20.59 -2.97
N GLY A 241 7.14 -21.60 -3.13
CA GLY A 241 7.08 -22.77 -2.23
C GLY A 241 6.04 -22.65 -1.12
N PHE A 242 5.47 -21.46 -0.90
CA PHE A 242 4.36 -21.26 0.02
C PHE A 242 3.02 -21.42 -0.70
N ASN A 243 2.76 -22.60 -1.26
CA ASN A 243 1.64 -22.83 -2.18
C ASN A 243 0.33 -23.25 -1.49
N ALA A 244 0.32 -23.43 -0.16
CA ALA A 244 -0.92 -23.71 0.58
C ALA A 244 -1.51 -22.42 1.12
N CYS A 245 -2.69 -22.05 0.62
CA CYS A 245 -3.37 -20.81 0.97
C CYS A 245 -4.54 -21.05 1.94
N GLN A 246 -4.68 -20.18 2.93
CA GLN A 246 -5.82 -20.12 3.85
C GLN A 246 -6.38 -18.69 3.96
N ASP A 247 -7.71 -18.55 3.82
CA ASP A 247 -8.40 -17.27 4.01
C ASP A 247 -8.41 -16.84 5.49
N PHE A 248 -8.25 -15.55 5.77
CA PHE A 248 -8.44 -15.02 7.11
C PHE A 248 -9.91 -14.75 7.45
N SER A 249 -10.29 -15.04 8.69
CA SER A 249 -11.56 -14.58 9.26
C SER A 249 -11.35 -13.24 9.97
N GLY A 250 -11.90 -12.16 9.43
CA GLY A 250 -12.02 -10.87 10.13
C GLY A 250 -11.00 -9.79 9.76
N ILE A 251 -9.89 -10.16 9.11
CA ILE A 251 -8.96 -9.21 8.48
C ILE A 251 -8.92 -9.44 6.98
N LYS A 252 -8.61 -8.38 6.23
CA LYS A 252 -8.47 -8.44 4.77
C LYS A 252 -7.12 -9.06 4.42
N GLY A 253 -7.11 -10.37 4.15
CA GLY A 253 -5.86 -11.05 3.85
C GLY A 253 -5.97 -12.57 3.79
N LEU A 254 -4.82 -13.19 3.59
CA LEU A 254 -4.65 -14.63 3.49
C LEU A 254 -3.32 -15.06 4.14
N ALA A 255 -3.24 -16.35 4.51
CA ALA A 255 -2.01 -16.98 4.95
C ALA A 255 -1.50 -17.95 3.87
N CYS A 256 -0.22 -17.84 3.55
CA CYS A 256 0.54 -18.75 2.72
C CYS A 256 1.43 -19.61 3.61
N SER A 257 1.26 -20.92 3.55
CA SER A 257 2.09 -21.90 4.25
C SER A 257 2.86 -22.74 3.26
N CYS A 258 4.02 -23.24 3.67
CA CYS A 258 4.82 -24.17 2.90
C CYS A 258 4.71 -25.57 3.49
N PRO A 259 3.91 -26.49 2.90
CA PRO A 259 3.72 -27.84 3.45
C PRO A 259 4.97 -28.72 3.43
N ALA A 260 5.99 -28.33 2.67
CA ALA A 260 7.23 -29.07 2.46
C ALA A 260 8.48 -28.35 3.00
N CYS A 261 8.27 -27.24 3.70
CA CYS A 261 9.28 -26.54 4.49
C CYS A 261 9.10 -26.93 5.96
#